data_AF-A0A965B762-F1
#
_entry.id   AF-A0A965B762-F1
#
_cell.length_a   1.000
_cell.length_b   1.000
_cell.length_c   1.000
_cell.angle_alpha   90.00
_cell.angle_beta   90.00
_cell.angle_gamma   90.00
#
_symmetry.space_group_name_H-M   'P 1'
#
loop_
_entity.id
_entity.type
_entity.pdbx_description
1 polymer ?
#
loop_
_entity_poly.entity_id
_entity_poly.type
_entity_poly.pdbx_seq_one_letter_code
_entity_poly.pdbx_strand_id
1 'polypeptide(L)'
;DGGVGGDGSDGDPSTTNYPPSTDQLPYAIPDGSGFSTEPLYTVGETTTLTSTGAAGGYRLTGIPDGMGVYTDEQGLVHVFMNHEIGDSKDQPDKLPILTIPVVGEPGYRGAYVTEIILDPKTGDVISADQAFDQAMYWNVGTQSFDDVTELWRNPDIPPDPTPGSGRWKFAKFCSAFLGGPEVGLLDRIFFTGEEDSGADKTFDGLGGTRVAVVDGVAYALPNMGHFQQENAIVVPTPNTDKTYVIIPEDRGTLDSQLYMWVGTKQPDDPNPIVRNGLVNGDLYVFKARDNQIEGEAQFGIGDGTLPGEWVLIDRDKAAKDTAEEFEKYVQSLNAFDFVRVEDGVVSTTEAGVFYFAVTGNERPGPDKQPSPNLYGRFYRMDFTDWTDPLAGAGITVLLEPQNVFDGIINPDNVDMNRQGQIMIQENVNGAWRGKAPFDWSPTNPTGGESRIWQFDPTTGALSVMAEISQLPSEPVWNTTDPEARNPAPGGTWESSGVVDVSAIYGQGAWLFDVQANTLNNEEVYQLDTETTRPVPAGFEVFDGGQLLLLRTTNPRNGGSGGTGGVGGNGSMIFGAGGD
;
A
#
# COMPACT_ATOMS: atom_id res chain seq x y z
N ASP A 1 16.87 -27.90 -23.34
CA ASP A 1 15.94 -28.86 -22.72
C ASP A 1 14.94 -28.11 -21.90
N GLY A 2 13.67 -28.21 -22.32
CA GLY A 2 12.57 -27.41 -21.79
C GLY A 2 12.15 -27.89 -20.41
N GLY A 3 12.10 -26.93 -19.48
CA GLY A 3 11.37 -27.07 -18.22
C GLY A 3 9.93 -26.67 -18.46
N VAL A 4 9.02 -27.58 -18.12
CA VAL A 4 7.57 -27.36 -18.09
C VAL A 4 7.32 -26.49 -16.86
N GLY A 5 6.73 -25.30 -17.04
CA GLY A 5 6.30 -24.47 -15.92
C GLY A 5 5.19 -25.18 -15.17
N GLY A 6 5.31 -25.24 -13.84
CA GLY A 6 4.28 -25.79 -12.96
C GLY A 6 2.99 -25.01 -13.13
N ASP A 7 1.90 -25.71 -13.39
CA ASP A 7 0.56 -25.17 -13.65
C ASP A 7 -0.28 -25.08 -12.36
N GLY A 8 0.36 -25.03 -11.20
CA GLY A 8 -0.31 -24.99 -9.89
C GLY A 8 -1.17 -26.22 -9.57
N SER A 9 -1.28 -27.21 -10.46
CA SER A 9 -2.15 -28.38 -10.27
C SER A 9 -1.44 -29.58 -9.61
N ASP A 10 -0.10 -29.59 -9.63
CA ASP A 10 0.74 -30.68 -9.14
C ASP A 10 1.37 -30.44 -7.75
N GLY A 11 1.05 -29.32 -7.08
CA GLY A 11 1.51 -29.05 -5.70
C GLY A 11 2.99 -28.69 -5.54
N ASP A 12 3.67 -28.25 -6.61
CA ASP A 12 4.98 -27.60 -6.54
C ASP A 12 4.81 -26.09 -6.78
N PRO A 13 4.88 -25.24 -5.74
CA PRO A 13 4.68 -23.79 -5.85
C PRO A 13 5.86 -23.03 -6.48
N SER A 14 6.97 -23.70 -6.77
CA SER A 14 8.19 -23.06 -7.24
C SER A 14 8.09 -22.52 -8.67
N THR A 15 8.43 -21.24 -8.85
CA THR A 15 8.57 -20.62 -10.18
C THR A 15 10.02 -20.32 -10.54
N THR A 16 10.94 -20.57 -9.61
CA THR A 16 12.38 -20.28 -9.69
C THR A 16 13.24 -21.51 -9.99
N ASN A 17 12.63 -22.71 -10.05
CA ASN A 17 13.29 -24.03 -9.95
C ASN A 17 13.93 -24.29 -8.56
N TYR A 18 13.56 -23.52 -7.53
CA TYR A 18 13.93 -23.74 -6.13
C TYR A 18 12.68 -23.99 -5.29
N PRO A 19 12.69 -24.93 -4.33
CA PRO A 19 11.51 -25.20 -3.50
C PRO A 19 11.00 -23.89 -2.86
N PRO A 20 9.69 -23.70 -2.76
CA PRO A 20 9.12 -22.49 -2.20
C PRO A 20 9.59 -22.27 -0.76
N SER A 21 9.60 -21.01 -0.32
CA SER A 21 9.92 -20.65 1.06
C SER A 21 8.92 -21.12 2.09
N THR A 22 7.70 -21.41 1.64
CA THR A 22 6.60 -21.87 2.49
C THR A 22 5.94 -23.09 1.85
N ASP A 23 5.50 -24.00 2.72
CA ASP A 23 4.69 -25.16 2.32
C ASP A 23 3.19 -24.79 2.15
N GLN A 24 2.81 -23.53 2.45
CA GLN A 24 1.45 -23.02 2.30
C GLN A 24 1.09 -22.83 0.82
N LEU A 25 -0.17 -23.11 0.49
CA LEU A 25 -0.70 -22.83 -0.84
C LEU A 25 -0.84 -21.31 -1.09
N PRO A 26 -0.72 -20.86 -2.34
CA PRO A 26 -0.84 -19.43 -2.65
C PRO A 26 -2.27 -18.92 -2.45
N TYR A 27 -2.40 -17.76 -1.80
CA TYR A 27 -3.68 -17.05 -1.59
C TYR A 27 -4.14 -16.28 -2.82
N ALA A 28 -3.40 -16.37 -3.92
CA ALA A 28 -3.78 -15.86 -5.23
C ALA A 28 -3.37 -16.85 -6.31
N ILE A 29 -4.23 -17.04 -7.30
CA ILE A 29 -4.02 -17.97 -8.41
C ILE A 29 -3.86 -17.20 -9.73
N PRO A 30 -2.97 -17.65 -10.63
CA PRO A 30 -2.76 -16.98 -11.91
C PRO A 30 -3.97 -17.17 -12.86
N ASP A 31 -4.33 -16.13 -13.61
CA ASP A 31 -5.37 -16.21 -14.65
C ASP A 31 -4.79 -16.77 -15.97
N GLY A 32 -4.66 -18.10 -16.01
CA GLY A 32 -4.33 -18.85 -17.22
C GLY A 32 -2.84 -19.14 -17.45
N SER A 33 -2.57 -19.81 -18.58
CA SER A 33 -1.22 -20.21 -18.96
C SER A 33 -0.39 -18.99 -19.36
N GLY A 34 0.58 -18.61 -18.54
CA GLY A 34 1.30 -17.36 -18.80
C GLY A 34 1.82 -16.70 -17.53
N PHE A 35 1.17 -16.94 -16.40
CA PHE A 35 1.47 -16.33 -15.12
C PHE A 35 1.68 -17.39 -14.06
N SER A 36 2.41 -17.03 -13.02
CA SER A 36 2.60 -17.90 -11.86
C SER A 36 2.67 -17.05 -10.60
N THR A 37 2.09 -17.55 -9.52
CA THR A 37 2.19 -16.98 -8.18
C THR A 37 2.96 -17.95 -7.29
N GLU A 38 3.93 -17.44 -6.55
CA GLU A 38 4.77 -18.21 -5.62
C GLU A 38 4.62 -17.60 -4.23
N PRO A 39 4.11 -18.34 -3.24
CA PRO A 39 4.02 -17.84 -1.88
C PRO A 39 5.42 -17.80 -1.26
N LEU A 40 5.73 -16.69 -0.58
CA LEU A 40 7.05 -16.45 0.02
C LEU A 40 7.01 -16.46 1.54
N TYR A 41 6.04 -15.76 2.14
CA TYR A 41 5.91 -15.68 3.59
C TYR A 41 4.44 -15.57 3.98
N THR A 42 3.93 -16.50 4.78
CA THR A 42 2.53 -16.53 5.23
C THR A 42 2.42 -16.08 6.67
N VAL A 43 1.38 -15.32 6.99
CA VAL A 43 1.11 -14.86 8.35
C VAL A 43 1.02 -16.06 9.30
N GLY A 44 1.63 -15.94 10.48
CA GLY A 44 1.78 -17.03 11.45
C GLY A 44 3.15 -17.72 11.37
N GLU A 45 3.73 -17.81 10.18
CA GLU A 45 5.03 -18.44 9.97
C GLU A 45 6.17 -17.68 10.65
N THR A 46 7.20 -18.41 11.04
CA THR A 46 8.39 -17.83 11.67
C THR A 46 9.65 -17.98 10.82
N THR A 47 10.49 -16.95 10.85
CA THR A 47 11.82 -16.95 10.23
C THR A 47 12.89 -16.52 11.23
N THR A 48 14.14 -16.43 10.76
CA THR A 48 15.26 -15.92 11.56
C THR A 48 15.03 -14.44 11.89
N LEU A 49 15.22 -14.06 13.15
CA LEU A 49 15.21 -12.65 13.57
C LEU A 49 16.48 -11.94 13.09
N THR A 50 16.36 -10.93 12.22
CA THR A 50 17.52 -10.29 11.56
C THR A 50 18.51 -9.70 12.58
N SER A 51 18.04 -8.96 13.59
CA SER A 51 18.90 -8.27 14.56
C SER A 51 19.77 -9.19 15.43
N THR A 52 19.34 -10.43 15.66
CA THR A 52 20.02 -11.36 16.60
C THR A 52 20.48 -12.67 15.97
N GLY A 53 19.98 -13.01 14.78
CA GLY A 53 20.18 -14.32 14.15
C GLY A 53 19.42 -15.47 14.84
N ALA A 54 18.44 -15.18 15.70
CA ALA A 54 17.65 -16.20 16.38
C ALA A 54 16.71 -16.89 15.38
N ALA A 55 16.95 -18.18 15.10
CA ALA A 55 16.08 -18.99 14.24
C ALA A 55 14.68 -19.12 14.85
N GLY A 56 13.64 -18.87 14.04
CA GLY A 56 12.24 -18.82 14.48
C GLY A 56 11.95 -17.65 15.43
N GLY A 57 12.78 -16.60 15.39
CA GLY A 57 12.70 -15.45 16.29
C GLY A 57 11.76 -14.34 15.81
N TYR A 58 11.40 -14.31 14.52
CA TYR A 58 10.44 -13.38 13.96
C TYR A 58 9.24 -14.11 13.37
N ARG A 59 8.04 -13.59 13.60
CA ARG A 59 6.76 -14.07 13.10
C ARG A 59 6.13 -13.01 12.20
N LEU A 60 5.70 -13.39 11.00
CA LEU A 60 4.88 -12.51 10.18
C LEU A 60 3.49 -12.41 10.83
N THR A 61 3.06 -11.18 11.11
CA THR A 61 1.73 -10.88 11.63
C THR A 61 0.80 -10.42 10.52
N GLY A 62 -0.51 -10.44 10.75
CA GLY A 62 -1.46 -10.22 9.68
C GLY A 62 -1.69 -8.77 9.29
N ILE A 63 -2.64 -8.65 8.36
CA ILE A 63 -2.94 -7.48 7.53
C ILE A 63 -1.69 -6.90 6.87
N PRO A 64 -0.90 -7.70 6.11
CA PRO A 64 0.14 -7.13 5.26
C PRO A 64 -0.50 -6.16 4.25
N ASP A 65 0.20 -5.09 3.96
CA ASP A 65 -0.27 -4.03 3.07
C ASP A 65 0.95 -3.34 2.43
N GLY A 66 0.75 -2.15 1.85
CA GLY A 66 1.73 -1.19 1.34
C GLY A 66 3.18 -1.58 1.57
N MET A 67 3.88 -1.85 0.48
CA MET A 67 5.26 -2.33 0.55
C MET A 67 6.21 -1.53 -0.32
N GLY A 68 7.51 -1.72 -0.06
CA GLY A 68 8.58 -1.12 -0.83
C GLY A 68 9.83 -1.97 -0.80
N VAL A 69 10.57 -1.99 -1.90
CA VAL A 69 11.67 -2.94 -2.11
C VAL A 69 12.95 -2.22 -2.52
N TYR A 70 14.08 -2.60 -1.93
CA TYR A 70 15.39 -2.23 -2.46
C TYR A 70 16.40 -3.37 -2.34
N THR A 71 17.53 -3.23 -3.02
CA THR A 71 18.66 -4.15 -2.90
C THR A 71 19.84 -3.44 -2.25
N ASP A 72 20.46 -4.05 -1.26
CA ASP A 72 21.65 -3.52 -0.58
C ASP A 72 22.94 -3.70 -1.40
N GLU A 73 24.08 -3.26 -0.84
CA GLU A 73 25.39 -3.39 -1.50
C GLU A 73 25.87 -4.85 -1.63
N GLN A 74 25.32 -5.74 -0.79
CA GLN A 74 25.62 -7.18 -0.77
C GLN A 74 24.74 -7.95 -1.76
N GLY A 75 23.72 -7.31 -2.31
CA GLY A 75 22.76 -7.90 -3.22
C GLY A 75 21.56 -8.52 -2.52
N LEU A 76 21.40 -8.39 -1.20
CA LEU A 76 20.21 -8.85 -0.49
C LEU A 76 19.01 -7.95 -0.79
N VAL A 77 17.84 -8.55 -0.84
CA VAL A 77 16.60 -7.84 -1.18
C VAL A 77 15.87 -7.53 0.10
N HIS A 78 15.67 -6.25 0.37
CA HIS A 78 14.95 -5.75 1.52
C HIS A 78 13.54 -5.37 1.10
N VAL A 79 12.54 -5.95 1.76
CA VAL A 79 11.12 -5.64 1.59
C VAL A 79 10.62 -5.00 2.88
N PHE A 80 10.13 -3.78 2.78
CA PHE A 80 9.44 -3.08 3.86
C PHE A 80 7.95 -3.28 3.61
N MET A 81 7.22 -3.76 4.62
CA MET A 81 5.82 -4.12 4.51
C MET A 81 5.06 -3.47 5.66
N ASN A 82 4.04 -2.71 5.33
CA ASN A 82 3.09 -2.21 6.30
C ASN A 82 2.27 -3.34 6.90
N HIS A 83 1.85 -3.14 8.14
CA HIS A 83 0.75 -3.87 8.74
C HIS A 83 -0.40 -2.91 9.02
N GLU A 84 -1.53 -3.06 8.33
CA GLU A 84 -2.71 -2.18 8.40
C GLU A 84 -3.56 -2.47 9.66
N ILE A 85 -2.88 -2.65 10.79
CA ILE A 85 -3.48 -3.01 12.06
C ILE A 85 -4.16 -1.77 12.67
N GLY A 86 -5.48 -1.85 12.87
CA GLY A 86 -6.28 -0.85 13.56
C GLY A 86 -6.74 -1.27 14.97
N ASP A 87 -7.99 -0.91 15.30
CA ASP A 87 -8.68 -1.34 16.51
C ASP A 87 -9.38 -2.69 16.34
N SER A 88 -9.66 -3.38 17.45
CA SER A 88 -10.27 -4.71 17.39
C SER A 88 -11.70 -4.70 16.81
N LYS A 89 -11.94 -5.58 15.82
CA LYS A 89 -13.27 -5.79 15.19
C LYS A 89 -14.37 -6.11 16.21
N ASP A 90 -14.02 -6.82 17.30
CA ASP A 90 -14.97 -7.28 18.32
C ASP A 90 -15.19 -6.30 19.47
N GLN A 91 -14.30 -5.32 19.65
CA GLN A 91 -14.35 -4.34 20.73
C GLN A 91 -13.86 -2.96 20.23
N PRO A 92 -14.67 -2.26 19.41
CA PRO A 92 -14.32 -0.95 18.85
C PRO A 92 -14.04 0.12 19.93
N ASP A 93 -14.46 -0.11 21.18
CA ASP A 93 -14.16 0.77 22.32
C ASP A 93 -12.84 0.41 23.06
N LYS A 94 -12.06 -0.56 22.57
CA LYS A 94 -10.94 -1.14 23.33
C LYS A 94 -9.70 -1.35 22.46
N LEU A 95 -8.74 -0.45 22.67
CA LEU A 95 -7.30 -0.47 22.35
C LEU A 95 -6.88 -1.03 20.98
N PRO A 96 -5.87 -0.43 20.34
CA PRO A 96 -5.28 -1.02 19.14
C PRO A 96 -4.84 -2.46 19.40
N ILE A 97 -5.01 -3.30 18.39
CA ILE A 97 -4.78 -4.74 18.48
C ILE A 97 -3.35 -5.02 18.93
N LEU A 98 -3.19 -5.97 19.85
CA LEU A 98 -1.87 -6.46 20.27
C LEU A 98 -1.41 -7.54 19.29
N THR A 99 -0.18 -7.44 18.81
CA THR A 99 0.47 -8.50 18.03
C THR A 99 1.87 -8.78 18.56
N ILE A 100 2.36 -10.00 18.35
CA ILE A 100 3.67 -10.45 18.85
C ILE A 100 4.54 -10.90 17.67
N PRO A 101 5.17 -9.96 16.94
CA PRO A 101 6.07 -10.29 15.82
C PRO A 101 7.38 -10.92 16.30
N VAL A 102 7.99 -10.39 17.38
CA VAL A 102 9.20 -10.98 17.95
C VAL A 102 8.82 -12.06 18.95
N VAL A 103 9.21 -13.30 18.65
CA VAL A 103 8.79 -14.47 19.44
C VAL A 103 9.39 -14.41 20.85
N GLY A 104 8.51 -14.34 21.85
CA GLY A 104 8.90 -14.28 23.26
C GLY A 104 8.97 -12.87 23.86
N GLU A 105 8.75 -11.83 23.05
CA GLU A 105 8.66 -10.44 23.52
C GLU A 105 7.21 -10.06 23.89
N PRO A 106 6.99 -8.96 24.64
CA PRO A 106 5.66 -8.52 25.09
C PRO A 106 4.66 -8.13 24.00
N GLY A 107 5.11 -7.89 22.76
CA GLY A 107 4.29 -7.46 21.63
C GLY A 107 4.09 -5.94 21.53
N TYR A 108 3.43 -5.53 20.44
CA TYR A 108 3.16 -4.13 20.08
C TYR A 108 1.68 -3.93 19.79
N ARG A 109 1.18 -2.72 20.07
CA ARG A 109 -0.19 -2.33 19.76
C ARG A 109 -0.24 -1.41 18.56
N GLY A 110 -1.18 -1.67 17.66
CA GLY A 110 -1.39 -0.88 16.45
C GLY A 110 -0.45 -1.25 15.32
N ALA A 111 -0.43 -0.41 14.30
CA ALA A 111 0.33 -0.59 13.08
C ALA A 111 1.85 -0.42 13.29
N TYR A 112 2.61 -1.12 12.45
CA TYR A 112 4.06 -1.04 12.35
C TYR A 112 4.49 -1.57 10.99
N VAL A 113 5.81 -1.60 10.76
CA VAL A 113 6.42 -2.03 9.50
C VAL A 113 7.36 -3.20 9.76
N THR A 114 7.24 -4.26 8.97
CA THR A 114 8.19 -5.37 8.94
C THR A 114 9.24 -5.11 7.87
N GLU A 115 10.52 -5.37 8.17
CA GLU A 115 11.59 -5.51 7.18
C GLU A 115 11.89 -7.00 6.97
N ILE A 116 11.69 -7.48 5.75
CA ILE A 116 11.94 -8.86 5.32
C ILE A 116 13.16 -8.88 4.41
N ILE A 117 14.10 -9.79 4.67
CA ILE A 117 15.28 -10.02 3.84
C ILE A 117 15.03 -11.25 2.97
N LEU A 118 15.06 -11.07 1.66
CA LEU A 118 14.89 -12.13 0.67
C LEU A 118 16.22 -12.47 -0.02
N ASP A 119 16.38 -13.76 -0.39
CA ASP A 119 17.47 -14.21 -1.25
C ASP A 119 17.27 -13.67 -2.67
N PRO A 120 18.28 -12.99 -3.26
CA PRO A 120 18.14 -12.34 -4.56
C PRO A 120 17.98 -13.29 -5.75
N LYS A 121 18.24 -14.59 -5.58
CA LYS A 121 18.11 -15.59 -6.65
C LYS A 121 16.80 -16.33 -6.57
N THR A 122 16.40 -16.73 -5.37
CA THR A 122 15.23 -17.59 -5.18
C THR A 122 13.99 -16.80 -4.78
N GLY A 123 14.16 -15.64 -4.16
CA GLY A 123 13.07 -14.92 -3.49
C GLY A 123 12.83 -15.42 -2.08
N ASP A 124 13.63 -16.35 -1.58
CA ASP A 124 13.35 -17.01 -0.31
C ASP A 124 13.53 -16.10 0.90
N VAL A 125 12.68 -16.26 1.91
CA VAL A 125 12.80 -15.50 3.17
C VAL A 125 14.02 -15.97 3.96
N ILE A 126 15.01 -15.11 4.11
CA ILE A 126 16.22 -15.36 4.89
C ILE A 126 15.99 -15.02 6.37
N SER A 127 15.46 -13.82 6.62
CA SER A 127 15.21 -13.28 7.95
C SER A 127 14.22 -12.12 7.89
N ALA A 128 13.66 -11.75 9.03
CA ALA A 128 12.82 -10.57 9.16
C ALA A 128 13.00 -9.92 10.54
N ASP A 129 12.64 -8.65 10.64
CA ASP A 129 12.61 -7.87 11.88
C ASP A 129 11.60 -6.74 11.76
N GLN A 130 11.37 -6.02 12.86
CA GLN A 130 10.66 -4.74 12.77
C GLN A 130 11.57 -3.72 12.07
N ALA A 131 11.02 -2.95 11.13
CA ALA A 131 11.76 -1.93 10.40
C ALA A 131 12.14 -0.72 11.27
N PHE A 132 11.51 -0.57 12.44
CA PHE A 132 11.85 0.46 13.41
C PHE A 132 11.59 0.02 14.84
N ASP A 133 12.32 0.65 15.75
CA ASP A 133 12.27 0.38 17.18
C ASP A 133 12.19 1.68 18.01
N GLN A 134 12.20 2.83 17.33
CA GLN A 134 12.03 4.16 17.89
C GLN A 134 10.92 4.91 17.18
N ALA A 135 10.25 5.81 17.92
CA ALA A 135 9.20 6.68 17.39
C ALA A 135 9.48 8.14 17.79
N MET A 136 9.45 9.02 16.80
CA MET A 136 9.73 10.44 16.92
C MET A 136 8.54 11.25 16.39
N TYR A 137 8.16 12.32 17.07
CA TYR A 137 7.07 13.20 16.67
C TYR A 137 7.58 14.59 16.34
N TRP A 138 7.27 15.13 15.15
CA TRP A 138 7.66 16.50 14.83
C TRP A 138 6.80 17.53 15.57
N ASN A 139 7.40 18.19 16.56
CA ASN A 139 6.75 19.25 17.31
C ASN A 139 6.88 20.59 16.58
N VAL A 140 5.77 21.05 16.01
CA VAL A 140 5.71 22.28 15.21
C VAL A 140 5.99 23.54 16.05
N GLY A 141 5.66 23.51 17.34
CA GLY A 141 5.86 24.63 18.25
C GLY A 141 7.33 24.87 18.59
N THR A 142 8.10 23.79 18.76
CA THR A 142 9.53 23.86 19.05
C THR A 142 10.43 23.71 17.82
N GLN A 143 9.86 23.28 16.69
CA GLN A 143 10.58 22.91 15.46
C GLN A 143 11.67 21.86 15.72
N SER A 144 11.30 20.81 16.44
CA SER A 144 12.18 19.70 16.80
C SER A 144 11.40 18.39 16.88
N PHE A 145 12.11 17.26 16.83
CA PHE A 145 11.52 15.96 17.15
C PHE A 145 11.47 15.73 18.65
N ASP A 146 10.31 15.36 19.15
CA ASP A 146 10.11 14.80 20.48
C ASP A 146 10.26 13.27 20.40
N ASP A 147 11.08 12.68 21.27
CA ASP A 147 11.20 11.22 21.39
C ASP A 147 10.03 10.69 22.21
N VAL A 148 9.21 9.87 21.56
CA VAL A 148 7.99 9.29 22.13
C VAL A 148 8.05 7.76 22.14
N THR A 149 9.26 7.20 22.01
CA THR A 149 9.50 5.75 21.94
C THR A 149 8.96 5.01 23.15
N GLU A 150 9.12 5.53 24.37
CA GLU A 150 8.61 4.89 25.58
C GLU A 150 7.07 4.83 25.59
N LEU A 151 6.40 5.87 25.08
CA LEU A 151 4.94 5.91 24.95
C LEU A 151 4.46 4.93 23.87
N TRP A 152 5.15 4.93 22.72
CA TRP A 152 4.85 4.03 21.61
C TRP A 152 5.15 2.55 21.91
N ARG A 153 6.16 2.22 22.70
CA ARG A 153 6.44 0.83 23.10
C ARG A 153 5.57 0.32 24.24
N ASN A 154 4.94 1.20 25.02
CA ASN A 154 4.16 0.76 26.18
C ASN A 154 2.89 -0.04 25.75
N PRO A 155 2.79 -1.35 26.02
CA PRO A 155 1.62 -2.14 25.65
C PRO A 155 0.39 -1.84 26.53
N ASP A 156 0.61 -1.23 27.70
CA ASP A 156 -0.43 -0.85 28.65
C ASP A 156 -0.89 0.58 28.36
N ILE A 157 -1.84 0.72 27.44
CA ILE A 157 -2.43 2.01 27.07
C ILE A 157 -3.68 2.26 27.92
N PRO A 158 -3.74 3.32 28.73
CA PRO A 158 -5.04 3.83 29.17
C PRO A 158 -5.72 4.55 27.99
N PRO A 159 -7.00 4.28 27.69
CA PRO A 159 -7.71 5.05 26.67
C PRO A 159 -7.84 6.50 27.15
N ASP A 160 -7.20 7.44 26.45
CA ASP A 160 -7.60 8.85 26.47
C ASP A 160 -8.21 9.18 25.10
N PRO A 161 -9.55 9.22 24.99
CA PRO A 161 -10.23 9.58 23.75
C PRO A 161 -10.26 11.09 23.54
N THR A 162 -9.57 11.89 24.37
CA THR A 162 -9.54 13.34 24.20
C THR A 162 -8.71 13.68 22.95
N PRO A 163 -9.27 14.37 21.94
CA PRO A 163 -8.51 14.78 20.77
C PRO A 163 -7.24 15.54 21.17
N GLY A 164 -6.10 15.19 20.56
CA GLY A 164 -4.80 15.77 20.87
C GLY A 164 -4.17 15.32 22.20
N SER A 165 -4.75 14.33 22.91
CA SER A 165 -4.11 13.70 24.08
C SER A 165 -3.08 12.63 23.70
N GLY A 166 -3.18 12.11 22.48
CA GLY A 166 -2.30 11.08 21.90
C GLY A 166 -2.45 9.71 22.56
N ARG A 167 -2.84 8.69 21.78
CA ARG A 167 -2.66 7.29 22.18
C ARG A 167 -1.22 6.81 21.98
N TRP A 168 -0.47 7.52 21.13
CA TRP A 168 0.92 7.23 20.75
C TRP A 168 1.09 5.84 20.14
N LYS A 169 0.05 5.32 19.46
CA LYS A 169 0.09 4.11 18.63
C LYS A 169 -0.36 4.46 17.24
N PHE A 170 0.35 3.93 16.26
CA PHE A 170 -0.05 4.08 14.87
C PHE A 170 -1.27 3.22 14.59
N ALA A 171 -2.18 3.71 13.77
CA ALA A 171 -3.35 2.97 13.30
C ALA A 171 -3.29 2.79 11.79
N LYS A 172 -3.62 1.58 11.32
CA LYS A 172 -3.95 1.29 9.91
C LYS A 172 -2.92 1.89 8.94
N PHE A 173 -1.67 1.44 9.05
CA PHE A 173 -0.69 1.71 8.00
C PHE A 173 -1.13 0.96 6.74
N CYS A 174 -1.80 1.67 5.83
CA CYS A 174 -2.35 1.09 4.60
C CYS A 174 -1.25 1.02 3.54
N SER A 175 -1.29 1.87 2.52
CA SER A 175 -0.27 1.85 1.48
C SER A 175 1.08 2.51 1.85
N ALA A 176 2.08 2.32 0.98
CA ALA A 176 3.44 2.78 1.18
C ALA A 176 4.15 3.22 -0.12
N PHE A 177 5.26 3.92 0.09
CA PHE A 177 6.23 4.22 -0.95
C PHE A 177 7.65 4.14 -0.39
N LEU A 178 8.54 3.40 -1.05
CA LEU A 178 9.97 3.43 -0.74
C LEU A 178 10.70 4.25 -1.78
N GLY A 179 11.32 5.35 -1.34
CA GLY A 179 12.13 6.21 -2.19
C GLY A 179 13.57 6.31 -1.71
N GLY A 180 14.50 6.54 -2.63
CA GLY A 180 15.89 6.85 -2.33
C GLY A 180 16.49 7.90 -3.30
N PRO A 181 17.82 7.94 -3.44
CA PRO A 181 18.52 8.74 -4.45
C PRO A 181 17.95 8.60 -5.87
N GLU A 182 17.35 7.45 -6.16
CA GLU A 182 16.67 7.14 -7.41
C GLU A 182 15.47 8.02 -7.73
N VAL A 183 14.78 8.54 -6.74
CA VAL A 183 13.63 9.43 -6.93
C VAL A 183 13.93 10.86 -6.48
N GLY A 184 15.22 11.16 -6.24
CA GLY A 184 15.69 12.49 -5.87
C GLY A 184 15.66 12.76 -4.37
N LEU A 185 15.52 11.75 -3.52
CA LEU A 185 15.79 11.86 -2.09
C LEU A 185 17.31 11.81 -1.82
N LEU A 186 17.74 12.32 -0.68
CA LEU A 186 19.12 12.22 -0.20
C LEU A 186 19.34 10.98 0.66
N ASP A 187 18.26 10.41 1.19
CA ASP A 187 18.25 9.21 2.00
C ASP A 187 17.22 8.22 1.46
N ARG A 188 17.38 6.94 1.78
CA ARG A 188 16.34 5.96 1.53
C ARG A 188 15.30 6.05 2.64
N ILE A 189 14.05 6.30 2.27
CA ILE A 189 12.95 6.56 3.18
C ILE A 189 11.75 5.73 2.76
N PHE A 190 11.23 4.96 3.71
CA PHE A 190 9.95 4.28 3.56
C PHE A 190 8.84 5.17 4.12
N PHE A 191 7.94 5.62 3.26
CA PHE A 191 6.78 6.40 3.64
C PHE A 191 5.57 5.49 3.84
N THR A 192 4.89 5.69 4.97
CA THR A 192 3.65 5.01 5.36
C THR A 192 2.72 6.02 6.02
N GLY A 193 1.45 5.73 6.21
CA GLY A 193 0.49 6.71 6.74
C GLY A 193 -0.67 6.05 7.44
N GLU A 194 -1.23 6.74 8.43
CA GLU A 194 -2.42 6.23 9.12
C GLU A 194 -3.68 6.48 8.29
N GLU A 195 -4.35 5.42 7.87
CA GLU A 195 -5.59 5.43 7.09
C GLU A 195 -6.81 5.38 8.05
N ASP A 196 -6.82 6.25 9.07
CA ASP A 196 -7.95 6.41 10.00
C ASP A 196 -8.15 7.89 10.35
N SER A 197 -9.40 8.31 10.55
CA SER A 197 -9.75 9.69 10.97
C SER A 197 -10.12 9.79 12.46
N GLY A 198 -10.20 8.66 13.17
CA GLY A 198 -10.57 8.60 14.56
C GLY A 198 -9.54 9.28 15.47
N ALA A 199 -9.96 10.35 16.13
CA ALA A 199 -9.16 11.05 17.13
C ALA A 199 -8.78 10.18 18.33
N ASP A 200 -9.53 9.11 18.59
CA ASP A 200 -9.18 8.14 19.62
C ASP A 200 -8.34 6.98 19.06
N LYS A 201 -8.03 6.91 17.77
CA LYS A 201 -7.35 5.73 17.19
C LYS A 201 -5.93 6.02 16.74
N THR A 202 -5.72 7.23 16.28
CA THR A 202 -4.49 7.68 15.61
C THR A 202 -3.42 8.12 16.60
N PHE A 203 -2.19 8.23 16.09
CA PHE A 203 -0.98 8.38 16.88
C PHE A 203 -1.03 9.58 17.85
N ASP A 204 -1.37 10.77 17.35
CA ASP A 204 -1.49 11.98 18.16
C ASP A 204 -2.96 12.35 18.50
N GLY A 205 -3.90 11.58 17.97
CA GLY A 205 -5.33 11.73 18.22
C GLY A 205 -5.96 12.93 17.52
N LEU A 206 -5.35 13.42 16.43
CA LEU A 206 -5.96 14.43 15.56
C LEU A 206 -6.53 13.82 14.27
N GLY A 207 -6.21 12.57 13.95
CA GLY A 207 -6.51 11.94 12.66
C GLY A 207 -5.23 11.39 12.05
N GLY A 208 -5.35 10.75 10.89
CA GLY A 208 -4.24 10.00 10.33
C GLY A 208 -3.06 10.87 9.95
N THR A 209 -1.86 10.54 10.45
CA THR A 209 -0.64 11.29 10.19
C THR A 209 0.29 10.54 9.24
N ARG A 210 1.08 11.29 8.47
CA ARG A 210 2.12 10.73 7.61
C ARG A 210 3.32 10.30 8.47
N VAL A 211 3.89 9.14 8.17
CA VAL A 211 5.06 8.59 8.86
C VAL A 211 6.16 8.27 7.86
N ALA A 212 7.40 8.64 8.22
CA ALA A 212 8.60 8.27 7.46
C ALA A 212 9.47 7.34 8.32
N VAL A 213 9.82 6.18 7.80
CA VAL A 213 10.71 5.20 8.45
C VAL A 213 12.09 5.25 7.81
N VAL A 214 13.10 5.54 8.63
CA VAL A 214 14.51 5.65 8.21
C VAL A 214 15.41 5.18 9.34
N ASP A 215 16.43 4.38 9.03
CA ASP A 215 17.48 3.96 9.97
C ASP A 215 16.95 3.43 11.33
N GLY A 216 15.87 2.65 11.31
CA GLY A 216 15.28 2.07 12.52
C GLY A 216 14.36 3.01 13.32
N VAL A 217 14.00 4.19 12.76
CA VAL A 217 13.19 5.19 13.43
C VAL A 217 11.96 5.55 12.60
N ALA A 218 10.77 5.53 13.21
CA ALA A 218 9.54 6.06 12.64
C ALA A 218 9.36 7.53 13.05
N TYR A 219 9.21 8.42 12.06
CA TYR A 219 9.02 9.86 12.26
C TYR A 219 7.60 10.26 11.85
N ALA A 220 6.76 10.67 12.80
CA ALA A 220 5.43 11.23 12.54
C ALA A 220 5.51 12.71 12.13
N LEU A 221 4.82 13.05 11.04
CA LEU A 221 4.95 14.32 10.31
C LEU A 221 3.61 15.07 10.21
N PRO A 222 3.07 15.63 11.32
CA PRO A 222 1.77 16.30 11.36
C PRO A 222 1.62 17.47 10.37
N ASN A 223 2.73 18.10 9.96
CA ASN A 223 2.69 19.17 8.94
C ASN A 223 2.18 18.69 7.57
N MET A 224 2.17 17.38 7.32
CA MET A 224 1.64 16.78 6.09
C MET A 224 0.13 16.51 6.17
N GLY A 225 -0.54 16.96 7.23
CA GLY A 225 -1.99 16.94 7.41
C GLY A 225 -2.50 15.77 8.26
N HIS A 226 -3.71 15.93 8.81
CA HIS A 226 -4.45 14.89 9.50
C HIS A 226 -5.66 14.49 8.67
N PHE A 227 -5.60 13.32 8.05
CA PHE A 227 -6.63 12.73 7.20
C PHE A 227 -6.30 11.25 6.99
N GLN A 228 -7.14 10.50 6.29
CA GLN A 228 -6.86 9.10 5.97
C GLN A 228 -5.73 9.00 4.95
N GLN A 229 -4.52 8.78 5.43
CA GLN A 229 -3.29 8.83 4.65
C GLN A 229 -3.08 7.51 3.93
N GLU A 230 -3.34 7.49 2.63
CA GLU A 230 -3.07 6.33 1.78
C GLU A 230 -1.55 6.27 1.46
N ASN A 231 -1.17 6.61 0.23
CA ASN A 231 0.21 6.57 -0.23
C ASN A 231 0.95 7.93 -0.07
N ALA A 232 2.27 7.94 -0.21
CA ALA A 232 3.10 9.15 -0.25
C ALA A 232 4.20 9.05 -1.32
N ILE A 233 3.85 9.40 -2.55
CA ILE A 233 4.68 9.17 -3.72
C ILE A 233 5.59 10.36 -3.98
N VAL A 234 6.90 10.14 -3.89
CA VAL A 234 7.89 11.16 -4.27
C VAL A 234 7.88 11.34 -5.78
N VAL A 235 7.69 12.58 -6.23
CA VAL A 235 7.75 12.94 -7.66
C VAL A 235 9.19 13.30 -8.03
N PRO A 236 9.86 12.53 -8.91
CA PRO A 236 11.21 12.86 -9.35
C PRO A 236 11.20 14.13 -10.20
N THR A 237 12.07 15.08 -9.85
CA THR A 237 12.26 16.33 -10.61
C THR A 237 13.76 16.60 -10.77
N PRO A 238 14.18 17.46 -11.71
CA PRO A 238 15.58 17.87 -11.82
C PRO A 238 15.95 18.91 -10.74
N ASN A 239 14.97 19.43 -10.00
CA ASN A 239 15.19 20.38 -8.92
C ASN A 239 15.70 19.65 -7.67
N THR A 240 17.02 19.69 -7.46
CA THR A 240 17.68 19.02 -6.33
C THR A 240 17.48 19.70 -4.99
N ASP A 241 16.90 20.91 -4.95
CA ASP A 241 16.68 21.67 -3.71
C ASP A 241 15.32 21.35 -3.06
N LYS A 242 14.44 20.66 -3.80
CA LYS A 242 13.05 20.41 -3.40
C LYS A 242 12.71 18.93 -3.36
N THR A 243 11.77 18.58 -2.48
CA THR A 243 11.11 17.27 -2.45
C THR A 243 9.63 17.51 -2.69
N TYR A 244 9.07 16.85 -3.70
CA TYR A 244 7.64 16.90 -4.01
C TYR A 244 7.06 15.53 -3.67
N VAL A 245 5.99 15.47 -2.88
CA VAL A 245 5.31 14.23 -2.51
C VAL A 245 3.82 14.38 -2.79
N ILE A 246 3.26 13.51 -3.62
CA ILE A 246 1.81 13.41 -3.80
C ILE A 246 1.24 12.49 -2.73
N ILE A 247 0.15 12.92 -2.10
CA ILE A 247 -0.46 12.23 -0.96
C ILE A 247 -1.96 12.10 -1.24
N PRO A 248 -2.43 10.91 -1.64
CA PRO A 248 -3.86 10.62 -1.72
C PRO A 248 -4.51 10.50 -0.35
N GLU A 249 -5.80 10.84 -0.27
CA GLU A 249 -6.62 10.64 0.91
C GLU A 249 -7.72 9.63 0.62
N ASP A 250 -7.70 8.45 1.24
CA ASP A 250 -8.82 7.51 1.15
C ASP A 250 -9.91 7.82 2.18
N ARG A 251 -10.86 8.67 1.79
CA ARG A 251 -12.00 9.02 2.65
C ARG A 251 -13.30 8.39 2.19
N GLY A 252 -14.33 9.18 1.92
CA GLY A 252 -15.68 8.74 1.65
C GLY A 252 -16.12 9.09 0.22
N THR A 253 -17.39 9.44 0.09
CA THR A 253 -17.97 9.83 -1.21
C THR A 253 -17.99 11.35 -1.35
N LEU A 254 -17.22 11.87 -2.31
CA LEU A 254 -17.11 13.31 -2.60
C LEU A 254 -16.63 14.11 -1.38
N ASP A 255 -15.63 13.58 -0.70
CA ASP A 255 -14.98 14.15 0.47
C ASP A 255 -13.53 13.64 0.60
N SER A 256 -12.95 13.17 -0.50
CA SER A 256 -11.57 12.68 -0.59
C SER A 256 -10.78 13.57 -1.54
N GLN A 257 -9.57 13.97 -1.15
CA GLN A 257 -8.74 14.90 -1.92
C GLN A 257 -7.37 14.34 -2.29
N LEU A 258 -6.69 15.06 -3.19
CA LEU A 258 -5.30 14.79 -3.57
C LEU A 258 -4.43 15.95 -3.11
N TYR A 259 -3.40 15.65 -2.33
CA TYR A 259 -2.50 16.65 -1.74
C TYR A 259 -1.10 16.58 -2.35
N MET A 260 -0.36 17.68 -2.22
CA MET A 260 1.06 17.75 -2.55
C MET A 260 1.83 18.40 -1.41
N TRP A 261 2.84 17.72 -0.87
CA TRP A 261 3.85 18.32 -0.01
C TRP A 261 5.02 18.84 -0.84
N VAL A 262 5.47 20.07 -0.55
CA VAL A 262 6.65 20.67 -1.18
C VAL A 262 7.67 21.07 -0.12
N GLY A 263 8.66 20.21 0.08
CA GLY A 263 9.75 20.37 1.04
C GLY A 263 10.98 21.05 0.47
N THR A 264 11.69 21.83 1.27
CA THR A 264 13.03 22.37 0.93
C THR A 264 14.10 21.56 1.64
N LYS A 265 14.95 20.89 0.87
CA LYS A 265 16.03 20.05 1.37
C LYS A 265 17.08 20.88 2.11
N GLN A 266 17.73 20.25 3.09
CA GLN A 266 18.86 20.82 3.82
C GLN A 266 20.00 19.79 3.85
N PRO A 267 20.78 19.66 2.76
CA PRO A 267 21.69 18.52 2.54
C PRO A 267 22.70 18.24 3.65
N ASP A 268 23.13 19.29 4.38
CA ASP A 268 24.13 19.20 5.45
C ASP A 268 23.52 18.85 6.83
N ASP A 269 22.19 18.73 6.95
CA ASP A 269 21.55 18.41 8.23
C ASP A 269 21.80 16.93 8.62
N PRO A 270 22.12 16.62 9.88
CA PRO A 270 22.34 15.24 10.33
C PRO A 270 21.06 14.39 10.36
N ASN A 271 19.87 14.99 10.49
CA ASN A 271 18.61 14.26 10.51
C ASN A 271 18.10 14.02 9.07
N PRO A 272 17.85 12.76 8.66
CA PRO A 272 17.45 12.43 7.30
C PRO A 272 16.11 13.09 6.89
N ILE A 273 15.21 13.31 7.84
CA ILE A 273 13.91 13.94 7.59
C ILE A 273 14.06 15.43 7.26
N VAL A 274 14.93 16.13 8.01
CA VAL A 274 15.27 17.54 7.73
C VAL A 274 16.06 17.65 6.43
N ARG A 275 17.02 16.73 6.22
CA ARG A 275 17.84 16.66 5.01
C ARG A 275 16.99 16.56 3.75
N ASN A 276 15.95 15.74 3.79
CA ASN A 276 15.00 15.54 2.71
C ASN A 276 13.88 16.58 2.64
N GLY A 277 13.88 17.59 3.51
CA GLY A 277 12.90 18.67 3.49
C GLY A 277 11.49 18.28 3.94
N LEU A 278 11.34 17.15 4.64
CA LEU A 278 10.04 16.60 5.03
C LEU A 278 9.39 17.32 6.22
N VAL A 279 10.10 18.25 6.86
CA VAL A 279 9.58 19.15 7.91
C VAL A 279 9.71 20.64 7.56
N ASN A 280 10.37 20.95 6.44
CA ASN A 280 10.64 22.31 5.98
C ASN A 280 9.92 22.59 4.66
N GLY A 281 8.59 22.52 4.71
CA GLY A 281 7.76 22.62 3.52
C GLY A 281 6.35 23.10 3.80
N ASP A 282 5.54 23.02 2.76
CA ASP A 282 4.15 23.43 2.72
C ASP A 282 3.30 22.33 2.09
N LEU A 283 2.07 22.18 2.57
CA LEU A 283 1.06 21.28 2.03
C LEU A 283 0.13 22.06 1.08
N TYR A 284 -0.29 21.42 0.00
CA TYR A 284 -1.20 21.97 -0.99
C TYR A 284 -2.28 20.93 -1.31
N VAL A 285 -3.44 21.39 -1.76
CA VAL A 285 -4.54 20.52 -2.25
C VAL A 285 -4.85 20.82 -3.71
N PHE A 286 -5.18 19.78 -4.48
CA PHE A 286 -5.60 19.90 -5.86
C PHE A 286 -6.98 20.54 -5.97
N LYS A 287 -7.10 21.49 -6.91
CA LYS A 287 -8.34 22.17 -7.25
C LYS A 287 -8.48 22.29 -8.76
N ALA A 288 -9.68 22.07 -9.29
CA ALA A 288 -9.98 22.39 -10.68
C ALA A 288 -9.99 23.91 -10.92
N ARG A 289 -9.42 24.37 -12.05
CA ARG A 289 -9.45 25.79 -12.41
C ARG A 289 -10.84 26.28 -12.79
N ASP A 290 -11.67 25.40 -13.35
CA ASP A 290 -13.07 25.69 -13.57
C ASP A 290 -13.87 25.49 -12.27
N ASN A 291 -14.23 26.59 -11.62
CA ASN A 291 -15.00 26.56 -10.37
C ASN A 291 -16.45 26.04 -10.54
N GLN A 292 -16.85 25.53 -11.70
CA GLN A 292 -18.11 24.79 -11.87
C GLN A 292 -17.93 23.28 -11.72
N ILE A 293 -16.68 22.80 -11.72
CA ILE A 293 -16.32 21.39 -11.58
C ILE A 293 -15.65 21.24 -10.23
N GLU A 294 -16.43 20.83 -9.23
CA GLU A 294 -15.97 20.72 -7.84
C GLU A 294 -15.61 19.27 -7.47
N GLY A 295 -15.95 18.29 -8.30
CA GLY A 295 -15.58 16.89 -8.06
C GLY A 295 -16.01 15.95 -9.18
N GLU A 296 -15.92 14.65 -8.88
CA GLU A 296 -16.23 13.56 -9.82
C GLU A 296 -17.69 13.55 -10.32
N ALA A 297 -18.60 14.22 -9.61
CA ALA A 297 -19.99 14.38 -10.06
C ALA A 297 -20.12 15.20 -11.36
N GLN A 298 -19.10 16.00 -11.71
CA GLN A 298 -19.09 16.87 -12.90
C GLN A 298 -18.02 16.51 -13.93
N PHE A 299 -17.19 15.50 -13.67
CA PHE A 299 -16.08 15.13 -14.55
C PHE A 299 -15.90 13.61 -14.58
N GLY A 300 -15.84 13.03 -15.77
CA GLY A 300 -15.67 11.60 -15.99
C GLY A 300 -14.97 11.26 -17.31
N ILE A 301 -15.01 9.98 -17.68
CA ILE A 301 -14.42 9.50 -18.92
C ILE A 301 -15.02 10.19 -20.16
N GLY A 302 -14.15 10.65 -21.05
CA GLY A 302 -14.55 11.34 -22.29
C GLY A 302 -14.68 12.86 -22.19
N ASP A 303 -14.60 13.45 -21.00
CA ASP A 303 -14.63 14.92 -20.81
C ASP A 303 -13.31 15.62 -21.18
N GLY A 304 -12.27 14.85 -21.53
CA GLY A 304 -10.94 15.35 -21.87
C GLY A 304 -10.06 15.54 -20.64
N THR A 305 -9.13 16.49 -20.73
CA THR A 305 -8.22 16.82 -19.62
C THR A 305 -8.76 18.02 -18.84
N LEU A 306 -9.01 17.85 -17.54
CA LEU A 306 -9.41 18.89 -16.62
C LEU A 306 -8.18 19.63 -16.07
N PRO A 307 -7.97 20.92 -16.39
CA PRO A 307 -6.86 21.68 -15.83
C PRO A 307 -7.11 22.03 -14.36
N GLY A 308 -6.11 21.81 -13.52
CA GLY A 308 -6.11 22.14 -12.11
C GLY A 308 -4.95 23.03 -11.68
N GLU A 309 -4.98 23.36 -10.40
CA GLU A 309 -3.97 24.13 -9.68
C GLU A 309 -3.82 23.58 -8.25
N TRP A 310 -2.70 23.91 -7.61
CA TRP A 310 -2.40 23.54 -6.24
C TRP A 310 -2.64 24.72 -5.31
N VAL A 311 -3.56 24.58 -4.37
CA VAL A 311 -3.91 25.63 -3.42
C VAL A 311 -3.16 25.40 -2.11
N LEU A 312 -2.42 26.42 -1.66
CA LEU A 312 -1.67 26.37 -0.41
C LEU A 312 -2.61 26.19 0.79
N ILE A 313 -2.29 25.22 1.65
CA ILE A 313 -2.94 24.99 2.93
C ILE A 313 -2.19 25.73 4.03
N ASP A 314 -2.93 26.37 4.93
CA ASP A 314 -2.35 27.00 6.11
C ASP A 314 -1.64 25.95 7.00
N ARG A 315 -0.39 26.23 7.38
CA ARG A 315 0.44 25.27 8.14
C ARG A 315 -0.13 24.93 9.51
N ASP A 316 -0.75 25.89 10.19
CA ASP A 316 -1.37 25.62 11.48
C ASP A 316 -2.59 24.72 11.31
N LYS A 317 -3.31 24.86 10.19
CA LYS A 317 -4.42 23.97 9.83
C LYS A 317 -3.94 22.55 9.59
N ALA A 318 -2.96 22.36 8.71
CA ALA A 318 -2.39 21.02 8.46
C ALA A 318 -1.91 20.34 9.75
N ALA A 319 -1.19 21.07 10.59
CA ALA A 319 -0.52 20.50 11.75
C ALA A 319 -1.39 20.30 13.01
N LYS A 320 -2.55 20.96 13.14
CA LYS A 320 -3.25 21.02 14.44
C LYS A 320 -4.76 20.79 14.37
N ASP A 321 -5.38 21.01 13.22
CA ASP A 321 -6.80 20.71 13.09
C ASP A 321 -6.98 19.19 13.14
N THR A 322 -8.06 18.75 13.79
CA THR A 322 -8.51 17.36 13.68
C THR A 322 -8.89 17.05 12.23
N ALA A 323 -8.91 15.77 11.81
CA ALA A 323 -9.31 15.37 10.45
C ALA A 323 -10.65 16.00 10.02
N GLU A 324 -11.60 16.09 10.96
CA GLU A 324 -12.91 16.72 10.71
C GLU A 324 -12.88 18.24 10.60
N GLU A 325 -11.95 18.92 11.26
CA GLU A 325 -11.75 20.36 11.12
C GLU A 325 -10.95 20.67 9.85
N PHE A 326 -9.94 19.84 9.57
CA PHE A 326 -9.10 19.91 8.39
C PHE A 326 -9.92 19.75 7.10
N GLU A 327 -10.80 18.76 7.04
CA GLU A 327 -11.77 18.59 5.95
C GLU A 327 -12.56 19.87 5.68
N LYS A 328 -13.19 20.43 6.71
CA LYS A 328 -14.01 21.64 6.56
C LYS A 328 -13.18 22.81 6.04
N TYR A 329 -11.91 22.87 6.41
CA TYR A 329 -10.99 23.88 5.91
C TYR A 329 -10.64 23.65 4.44
N VAL A 330 -10.27 22.43 4.04
CA VAL A 330 -9.94 22.07 2.65
C VAL A 330 -11.14 22.29 1.72
N GLN A 331 -12.34 21.93 2.14
CA GLN A 331 -13.58 22.23 1.43
C GLN A 331 -13.78 23.74 1.20
N SER A 332 -13.40 24.58 2.17
CA SER A 332 -13.49 26.04 2.02
C SER A 332 -12.53 26.62 0.98
N LEU A 333 -11.55 25.83 0.52
CA LEU A 333 -10.63 26.17 -0.56
C LEU A 333 -11.16 25.76 -1.95
N ASN A 334 -12.34 25.11 -2.01
CA ASN A 334 -12.89 24.48 -3.21
C ASN A 334 -11.93 23.43 -3.78
N ALA A 335 -11.41 22.56 -2.92
CA ALA A 335 -10.67 21.38 -3.36
C ALA A 335 -11.56 20.51 -4.28
N PHE A 336 -10.92 19.73 -5.16
CA PHE A 336 -11.64 18.80 -6.00
C PHE A 336 -11.99 17.54 -5.21
N ASP A 337 -13.28 17.20 -5.19
CA ASP A 337 -13.81 16.04 -4.46
C ASP A 337 -13.80 14.78 -5.32
N PHE A 338 -12.95 13.84 -4.92
CA PHE A 338 -12.94 12.48 -5.42
C PHE A 338 -13.82 11.56 -4.56
N VAL A 339 -14.06 10.35 -5.06
CA VAL A 339 -14.69 9.27 -4.29
C VAL A 339 -13.62 8.23 -3.97
N ARG A 340 -12.89 8.44 -2.86
CA ARG A 340 -11.85 7.54 -2.34
C ARG A 340 -10.61 7.42 -3.25
N VAL A 341 -9.71 8.42 -3.20
CA VAL A 341 -8.42 8.34 -3.89
C VAL A 341 -7.52 7.37 -3.12
N GLU A 342 -7.14 6.29 -3.80
CA GLU A 342 -6.25 5.26 -3.26
C GLU A 342 -4.80 5.52 -3.75
N ASP A 343 -4.06 4.47 -4.09
CA ASP A 343 -2.69 4.56 -4.56
C ASP A 343 -2.48 5.36 -5.85
N GLY A 344 -1.23 5.78 -6.03
CA GLY A 344 -0.74 6.28 -7.30
C GLY A 344 0.70 5.92 -7.56
N VAL A 345 1.16 6.20 -8.78
CA VAL A 345 2.52 5.89 -9.24
C VAL A 345 2.98 6.92 -10.26
N VAL A 346 4.26 7.31 -10.19
CA VAL A 346 4.87 8.14 -11.23
C VAL A 346 5.21 7.32 -12.46
N SER A 347 5.05 7.89 -13.65
CA SER A 347 5.42 7.19 -14.87
C SER A 347 6.92 6.93 -14.94
N THR A 348 7.29 5.69 -15.25
CA THR A 348 8.68 5.30 -15.51
C THR A 348 9.12 5.60 -16.95
N THR A 349 8.19 5.96 -17.82
CA THR A 349 8.42 6.18 -19.26
C THR A 349 8.25 7.64 -19.68
N GLU A 350 7.51 8.45 -18.92
CA GLU A 350 7.18 9.84 -19.25
C GLU A 350 7.39 10.76 -18.03
N ALA A 351 8.38 11.65 -18.09
CA ALA A 351 8.58 12.64 -17.03
C ALA A 351 7.37 13.57 -16.91
N GLY A 352 6.96 13.87 -15.68
CA GLY A 352 5.82 14.76 -15.43
C GLY A 352 4.46 14.08 -15.47
N VAL A 353 4.41 12.75 -15.53
CA VAL A 353 3.16 11.98 -15.54
C VAL A 353 3.01 11.19 -14.25
N PHE A 354 1.83 11.25 -13.66
CA PHE A 354 1.44 10.50 -12.47
C PHE A 354 0.12 9.79 -12.76
N TYR A 355 -0.05 8.56 -12.30
CA TYR A 355 -1.29 7.80 -12.39
C TYR A 355 -1.81 7.53 -11.00
N PHE A 356 -3.13 7.48 -10.84
CA PHE A 356 -3.71 7.17 -9.54
C PHE A 356 -5.07 6.49 -9.66
N ALA A 357 -5.35 5.66 -8.67
CA ALA A 357 -6.59 4.95 -8.49
C ALA A 357 -7.56 5.79 -7.66
N VAL A 358 -8.83 5.72 -8.03
CA VAL A 358 -9.93 6.21 -7.23
C VAL A 358 -10.90 5.04 -7.10
N THR A 359 -10.96 4.41 -5.93
CA THR A 359 -11.67 3.13 -5.81
C THR A 359 -13.17 3.28 -5.97
N GLY A 360 -13.72 4.48 -5.74
CA GLY A 360 -15.16 4.68 -5.79
C GLY A 360 -15.86 4.10 -4.56
N ASN A 361 -17.18 4.24 -4.49
CA ASN A 361 -17.92 3.82 -3.30
C ASN A 361 -19.36 3.48 -3.64
N GLU A 362 -19.93 2.48 -2.97
CA GLU A 362 -21.36 2.24 -3.02
C GLU A 362 -22.06 3.06 -1.94
N ARG A 363 -23.18 3.72 -2.29
CA ARG A 363 -24.02 4.42 -1.32
C ARG A 363 -25.37 3.69 -1.13
N PRO A 364 -25.44 2.59 -0.36
CA PRO A 364 -26.64 1.73 -0.29
C PRO A 364 -27.63 2.13 0.82
N GLY A 365 -27.71 3.42 1.17
CA GLY A 365 -28.66 3.92 2.18
C GLY A 365 -29.92 4.52 1.54
N PRO A 366 -31.13 4.33 2.09
CA PRO A 366 -32.38 4.86 1.51
C PRO A 366 -32.43 6.39 1.44
N ASP A 367 -31.62 7.09 2.24
CA ASP A 367 -31.55 8.57 2.32
C ASP A 367 -30.31 9.16 1.62
N LYS A 368 -29.57 8.35 0.85
CA LYS A 368 -28.26 8.68 0.33
C LYS A 368 -28.27 8.68 -1.23
N GLN A 369 -27.76 9.75 -1.86
CA GLN A 369 -27.64 9.88 -3.34
C GLN A 369 -26.71 8.81 -3.93
N PRO A 370 -26.99 8.22 -5.10
CA PRO A 370 -26.06 7.29 -5.72
C PRO A 370 -24.69 7.94 -5.90
N SER A 371 -23.62 7.18 -5.61
CA SER A 371 -22.26 7.64 -5.87
C SER A 371 -22.09 7.95 -7.36
N PRO A 372 -21.44 9.07 -7.75
CA PRO A 372 -21.11 9.33 -9.14
C PRO A 372 -20.03 8.37 -9.68
N ASN A 373 -19.32 7.69 -8.77
CA ASN A 373 -18.24 6.77 -9.08
C ASN A 373 -18.39 5.51 -8.20
N LEU A 374 -19.16 4.53 -8.70
CA LEU A 374 -19.48 3.30 -7.97
C LEU A 374 -18.38 2.23 -8.12
N TYR A 375 -17.87 2.09 -9.35
CA TYR A 375 -16.92 1.05 -9.72
C TYR A 375 -15.48 1.54 -9.75
N GLY A 376 -15.25 2.78 -9.33
CA GLY A 376 -13.93 3.39 -9.35
C GLY A 376 -13.51 3.87 -10.72
N ARG A 377 -12.38 4.57 -10.73
CA ARG A 377 -11.76 5.19 -11.89
C ARG A 377 -10.25 5.09 -11.79
N PHE A 378 -9.60 5.11 -12.94
CA PHE A 378 -8.14 5.24 -13.02
C PHE A 378 -7.80 6.51 -13.77
N TYR A 379 -6.95 7.35 -13.17
CA TYR A 379 -6.62 8.68 -13.66
C TYR A 379 -5.18 8.76 -14.14
N ARG A 380 -4.97 9.62 -15.13
CA ARG A 380 -3.66 10.17 -15.49
C ARG A 380 -3.63 11.65 -15.11
N MET A 381 -2.58 12.07 -14.46
CA MET A 381 -2.22 13.46 -14.18
C MET A 381 -0.98 13.84 -14.98
N ASP A 382 -1.06 14.95 -15.70
CA ASP A 382 0.05 15.57 -16.42
C ASP A 382 0.43 16.88 -15.72
N PHE A 383 1.64 16.94 -15.14
CA PHE A 383 2.17 18.18 -14.57
C PHE A 383 2.41 19.21 -15.67
N THR A 384 2.00 20.46 -15.43
CA THR A 384 2.18 21.57 -16.39
C THR A 384 3.67 21.85 -16.64
N ASP A 385 4.49 21.69 -15.60
CA ASP A 385 5.94 21.75 -15.65
C ASP A 385 6.49 20.64 -14.76
N TRP A 386 7.13 19.62 -15.36
CA TRP A 386 7.69 18.50 -14.60
C TRP A 386 8.92 18.91 -13.77
N THR A 387 9.51 20.08 -14.05
CA THR A 387 10.62 20.62 -13.26
C THR A 387 10.15 21.34 -12.00
N ASP A 388 8.88 21.74 -11.96
CA ASP A 388 8.19 22.29 -10.80
C ASP A 388 6.72 21.83 -10.78
N PRO A 389 6.43 20.63 -10.22
CA PRO A 389 5.08 20.08 -10.12
C PRO A 389 4.03 21.03 -9.51
N LEU A 390 4.47 22.02 -8.71
CA LEU A 390 3.61 23.03 -8.09
C LEU A 390 3.03 24.03 -9.11
N ALA A 391 3.60 24.13 -10.32
CA ALA A 391 3.10 25.00 -11.40
C ALA A 391 1.66 24.66 -11.86
N GLY A 392 1.15 23.49 -11.47
CA GLY A 392 -0.19 22.99 -11.74
C GLY A 392 -0.16 21.68 -12.52
N ALA A 393 -1.33 21.06 -12.69
CA ALA A 393 -1.47 19.79 -13.39
C ALA A 393 -2.82 19.71 -14.10
N GLY A 394 -2.98 18.81 -15.06
CA GLY A 394 -4.28 18.42 -15.63
C GLY A 394 -4.56 16.95 -15.37
N ILE A 395 -5.81 16.58 -15.07
CA ILE A 395 -6.22 15.19 -14.86
C ILE A 395 -7.13 14.69 -16.00
N THR A 396 -6.98 13.42 -16.37
CA THR A 396 -7.76 12.72 -17.40
C THR A 396 -8.17 11.35 -16.88
N VAL A 397 -9.45 10.98 -17.02
CA VAL A 397 -9.92 9.63 -16.69
C VAL A 397 -9.53 8.67 -17.81
N LEU A 398 -8.81 7.60 -17.47
CA LEU A 398 -8.40 6.55 -18.41
C LEU A 398 -9.34 5.35 -18.38
N LEU A 399 -9.79 4.94 -17.19
CA LEU A 399 -10.70 3.82 -16.97
C LEU A 399 -11.88 4.29 -16.12
N GLU A 400 -13.09 3.92 -16.51
CA GLU A 400 -14.34 4.17 -15.76
C GLU A 400 -15.37 3.08 -16.11
N PRO A 401 -15.34 1.95 -15.39
CA PRO A 401 -16.26 0.84 -15.61
C PRO A 401 -17.69 1.28 -15.40
N GLN A 402 -18.58 0.89 -16.30
CA GLN A 402 -20.00 1.21 -16.19
C GLN A 402 -20.79 0.13 -15.44
N ASN A 403 -20.17 -1.04 -15.22
CA ASN A 403 -20.72 -2.18 -14.49
C ASN A 403 -19.61 -3.15 -14.09
N VAL A 404 -19.93 -4.14 -13.25
CA VAL A 404 -18.98 -5.16 -12.76
C VAL A 404 -18.34 -6.05 -13.85
N PHE A 405 -18.80 -6.00 -15.10
CA PHE A 405 -18.22 -6.74 -16.22
C PHE A 405 -17.30 -5.88 -17.10
N ASP A 406 -17.17 -4.58 -16.82
CA ASP A 406 -16.51 -3.60 -17.69
C ASP A 406 -15.04 -3.35 -17.28
N GLY A 407 -14.28 -4.45 -17.16
CA GLY A 407 -12.87 -4.42 -16.79
C GLY A 407 -12.63 -4.42 -15.28
N ILE A 408 -11.67 -3.58 -14.85
CA ILE A 408 -11.22 -3.45 -13.47
C ILE A 408 -12.22 -2.61 -12.66
N ILE A 409 -12.65 -3.08 -11.50
CA ILE A 409 -13.52 -2.34 -10.59
C ILE A 409 -12.85 -2.10 -9.24
N ASN A 410 -13.15 -0.97 -8.61
CA ASN A 410 -12.61 -0.56 -7.32
C ASN A 410 -11.06 -0.68 -7.31
N PRO A 411 -10.37 0.00 -8.25
CA PRO A 411 -8.92 -0.01 -8.29
C PRO A 411 -8.39 0.61 -7.01
N ASP A 412 -7.36 -0.02 -6.47
CA ASP A 412 -6.72 0.34 -5.22
C ASP A 412 -5.21 0.46 -5.47
N ASN A 413 -4.41 -0.52 -5.06
CA ASN A 413 -2.96 -0.41 -5.16
C ASN A 413 -2.43 -0.41 -6.60
N VAL A 414 -1.38 0.37 -6.83
CA VAL A 414 -0.72 0.46 -8.14
C VAL A 414 0.79 0.58 -8.09
N ASP A 415 1.43 -0.03 -9.09
CA ASP A 415 2.83 0.26 -9.42
C ASP A 415 3.09 0.07 -10.92
N MET A 416 4.18 0.65 -11.44
CA MET A 416 4.53 0.68 -12.85
C MET A 416 5.94 0.14 -13.09
N ASN A 417 6.07 -0.83 -14.00
CA ASN A 417 7.37 -1.33 -14.40
C ASN A 417 8.06 -0.39 -15.40
N ARG A 418 9.34 -0.64 -15.68
CA ARG A 418 10.15 0.15 -16.64
C ARG A 418 9.65 0.12 -18.09
N GLN A 419 8.73 -0.77 -18.44
CA GLN A 419 8.12 -0.80 -19.77
C GLN A 419 6.87 0.08 -19.86
N GLY A 420 6.47 0.73 -18.76
CA GLY A 420 5.26 1.55 -18.69
C GLY A 420 3.98 0.74 -18.49
N GLN A 421 4.09 -0.55 -18.11
CA GLN A 421 2.93 -1.37 -17.76
C GLN A 421 2.60 -1.16 -16.28
N ILE A 422 1.33 -0.92 -15.99
CA ILE A 422 0.83 -0.64 -14.64
C ILE A 422 0.17 -1.90 -14.11
N MET A 423 0.55 -2.33 -12.92
CA MET A 423 -0.21 -3.30 -12.14
C MET A 423 -1.24 -2.55 -11.31
N ILE A 424 -2.47 -3.06 -11.27
CA ILE A 424 -3.56 -2.48 -10.49
C ILE A 424 -4.27 -3.61 -9.73
N GLN A 425 -4.37 -3.46 -8.42
CA GLN A 425 -5.08 -4.39 -7.53
C GLN A 425 -6.50 -3.90 -7.29
N GLU A 426 -7.47 -4.81 -7.19
CA GLU A 426 -8.85 -4.47 -6.86
C GLU A 426 -9.10 -4.61 -5.36
N ASN A 427 -9.75 -3.61 -4.76
CA ASN A 427 -10.35 -3.68 -3.44
C ASN A 427 -11.87 -3.58 -3.56
N VAL A 428 -12.49 -4.70 -3.95
CA VAL A 428 -13.90 -4.73 -4.34
C VAL A 428 -14.79 -4.33 -3.16
N ASN A 429 -15.70 -3.38 -3.37
CA ASN A 429 -16.64 -2.95 -2.33
C ASN A 429 -17.45 -4.13 -1.76
N GLY A 430 -17.65 -4.17 -0.44
CA GLY A 430 -18.23 -5.32 0.28
C GLY A 430 -19.58 -5.84 -0.23
N ALA A 431 -20.39 -5.00 -0.89
CA ALA A 431 -21.66 -5.44 -1.48
C ALA A 431 -21.49 -6.28 -2.75
N TRP A 432 -20.34 -6.18 -3.44
CA TRP A 432 -19.97 -6.95 -4.63
C TRP A 432 -19.01 -8.12 -4.33
N ARG A 433 -18.34 -8.14 -3.17
CA ARG A 433 -17.49 -9.27 -2.73
C ARG A 433 -18.28 -10.59 -2.78
N GLY A 434 -17.71 -11.61 -3.45
CA GLY A 434 -18.34 -12.93 -3.65
C GLY A 434 -19.59 -12.93 -4.55
N LYS A 435 -19.83 -11.84 -5.30
CA LYS A 435 -20.90 -11.72 -6.30
C LYS A 435 -20.29 -11.36 -7.66
N ALA A 436 -21.12 -11.39 -8.70
CA ALA A 436 -20.76 -11.16 -10.11
C ALA A 436 -19.60 -10.14 -10.34
N PRO A 437 -18.71 -10.37 -11.32
CA PRO A 437 -19.00 -11.01 -12.62
C PRO A 437 -18.99 -12.53 -12.63
N PHE A 438 -18.47 -13.16 -11.58
CA PHE A 438 -18.37 -14.61 -11.49
C PHE A 438 -19.15 -15.03 -10.23
N ASP A 439 -20.40 -15.45 -10.38
CA ASP A 439 -21.22 -15.92 -9.26
C ASP A 439 -20.45 -17.01 -8.48
N TRP A 440 -20.14 -16.77 -7.19
CA TRP A 440 -19.51 -17.78 -6.36
C TRP A 440 -20.42 -19.01 -6.33
N SER A 441 -19.91 -20.16 -6.78
CA SER A 441 -20.63 -21.42 -6.69
C SER A 441 -19.66 -22.54 -6.32
N PRO A 442 -20.15 -23.68 -5.79
CA PRO A 442 -19.33 -24.87 -5.59
C PRO A 442 -18.63 -25.38 -6.86
N THR A 443 -19.05 -24.91 -8.04
CA THR A 443 -18.49 -25.22 -9.36
C THR A 443 -17.67 -24.07 -9.98
N ASN A 444 -17.60 -22.92 -9.31
CA ASN A 444 -16.83 -21.73 -9.69
C ASN A 444 -16.32 -21.03 -8.41
N PRO A 445 -15.35 -21.64 -7.70
CA PRO A 445 -14.95 -21.21 -6.36
C PRO A 445 -14.13 -19.91 -6.34
N THR A 446 -13.67 -19.42 -7.50
CA THR A 446 -12.90 -18.17 -7.67
C THR A 446 -13.80 -17.00 -8.07
N GLY A 447 -15.11 -17.25 -8.13
CA GLY A 447 -16.02 -16.27 -8.68
C GLY A 447 -16.31 -15.12 -7.71
N GLY A 448 -16.03 -13.88 -8.15
CA GLY A 448 -16.43 -12.65 -7.46
C GLY A 448 -15.38 -12.12 -6.49
N GLU A 449 -14.13 -12.58 -6.66
CA GLU A 449 -12.97 -12.20 -5.89
C GLU A 449 -12.22 -11.01 -6.50
N SER A 450 -11.46 -10.29 -5.67
CA SER A 450 -10.53 -9.26 -6.13
C SER A 450 -9.51 -9.83 -7.11
N ARG A 451 -9.14 -9.02 -8.11
CA ARG A 451 -8.19 -9.40 -9.14
C ARG A 451 -7.00 -8.46 -9.18
N ILE A 452 -5.92 -8.97 -9.74
CA ILE A 452 -4.73 -8.22 -10.07
C ILE A 452 -4.70 -8.06 -11.59
N TRP A 453 -4.64 -6.82 -12.05
CA TRP A 453 -4.67 -6.46 -13.46
C TRP A 453 -3.35 -5.88 -13.92
N GLN A 454 -3.02 -6.08 -15.19
CA GLN A 454 -2.00 -5.32 -15.90
C GLN A 454 -2.67 -4.42 -16.93
N PHE A 455 -2.38 -3.12 -16.86
CA PHE A 455 -2.85 -2.08 -17.76
C PHE A 455 -1.70 -1.47 -18.56
N ASP A 456 -1.89 -1.30 -19.87
CA ASP A 456 -0.99 -0.54 -20.73
C ASP A 456 -1.65 0.80 -21.07
N PRO A 457 -1.19 1.93 -20.49
CA PRO A 457 -1.79 3.24 -20.69
C PRO A 457 -1.59 3.78 -22.12
N THR A 458 -0.66 3.22 -22.91
CA THR A 458 -0.43 3.64 -24.30
C THR A 458 -1.46 3.02 -25.25
N THR A 459 -1.79 1.74 -25.04
CA THR A 459 -2.69 0.99 -25.92
C THR A 459 -4.11 0.88 -25.37
N GLY A 460 -4.31 1.13 -24.09
CA GLY A 460 -5.56 0.86 -23.37
C GLY A 460 -5.79 -0.63 -23.10
N ALA A 461 -4.78 -1.50 -23.34
CA ALA A 461 -4.93 -2.92 -23.13
C ALA A 461 -4.97 -3.26 -21.63
N LEU A 462 -5.95 -4.06 -21.24
CA LEU A 462 -6.16 -4.51 -19.87
C LEU A 462 -6.18 -6.05 -19.85
N SER A 463 -5.52 -6.68 -18.88
CA SER A 463 -5.45 -8.14 -18.75
C SER A 463 -5.42 -8.55 -17.28
N VAL A 464 -6.23 -9.52 -16.90
CA VAL A 464 -6.16 -10.13 -15.57
C VAL A 464 -4.88 -10.97 -15.50
N MET A 465 -4.19 -10.88 -14.38
CA MET A 465 -2.91 -11.54 -14.13
C MET A 465 -3.07 -12.63 -13.08
N ALA A 466 -3.81 -12.32 -12.01
CA ALA A 466 -4.15 -13.24 -10.95
C ALA A 466 -5.51 -12.87 -10.34
N GLU A 467 -6.14 -13.85 -9.69
CA GLU A 467 -7.35 -13.70 -8.90
C GLU A 467 -7.05 -14.13 -7.47
N ILE A 468 -7.63 -13.46 -6.47
CA ILE A 468 -7.55 -13.91 -5.09
C ILE A 468 -8.20 -15.29 -4.98
N SER A 469 -7.51 -16.19 -4.28
CA SER A 469 -7.94 -17.55 -4.06
C SER A 469 -8.23 -17.74 -2.59
N GLN A 470 -9.52 -17.81 -2.24
CA GLN A 470 -9.97 -18.08 -0.88
C GLN A 470 -9.84 -19.56 -0.46
N LEU A 471 -8.91 -20.29 -1.08
CA LEU A 471 -8.69 -21.74 -0.96
C LEU A 471 -9.88 -22.62 -1.42
N PRO A 472 -9.71 -23.47 -2.44
CA PRO A 472 -10.55 -24.65 -2.59
C PRO A 472 -9.69 -25.92 -2.58
N SER A 473 -9.30 -26.38 -1.40
CA SER A 473 -9.19 -27.80 -1.10
C SER A 473 -9.31 -27.98 0.40
N GLU A 474 -10.23 -28.85 0.82
CA GLU A 474 -10.52 -29.23 2.20
C GLU A 474 -9.31 -29.09 3.18
N PRO A 475 -9.51 -28.50 4.37
CA PRO A 475 -10.80 -28.19 4.97
C PRO A 475 -11.44 -26.91 4.41
N VAL A 476 -12.75 -26.96 4.16
CA VAL A 476 -13.55 -25.73 4.07
C VAL A 476 -13.60 -25.11 5.46
N TRP A 477 -12.83 -24.05 5.67
CA TRP A 477 -12.84 -23.32 6.93
C TRP A 477 -14.16 -22.56 7.08
N ASN A 478 -14.77 -22.61 8.27
CA ASN A 478 -15.95 -21.81 8.56
C ASN A 478 -15.51 -20.36 8.76
N THR A 479 -15.26 -19.62 7.67
CA THR A 479 -15.07 -18.18 7.82
C THR A 479 -16.39 -17.55 8.25
N THR A 480 -16.32 -16.69 9.26
CA THR A 480 -17.42 -15.79 9.58
C THR A 480 -17.19 -14.50 8.83
N ASP A 481 -18.05 -14.19 7.87
CA ASP A 481 -18.22 -12.80 7.42
C ASP A 481 -18.89 -12.03 8.57
N PRO A 482 -18.17 -11.11 9.25
CA PRO A 482 -18.71 -10.37 10.40
C PRO A 482 -19.90 -9.48 10.03
N GLU A 483 -20.09 -9.17 8.74
CA GLU A 483 -21.16 -8.30 8.26
C GLU A 483 -22.28 -9.04 7.53
N ALA A 484 -22.13 -10.36 7.33
CA ALA A 484 -23.06 -11.23 6.61
C ALA A 484 -23.47 -10.69 5.21
N ARG A 485 -22.55 -9.99 4.54
CA ARG A 485 -22.73 -9.37 3.22
C ARG A 485 -22.31 -10.30 2.06
N ASN A 486 -21.48 -11.32 2.34
CA ASN A 486 -20.89 -12.25 1.40
C ASN A 486 -21.39 -13.70 1.62
N PRO A 487 -21.94 -14.37 0.59
CA PRO A 487 -22.31 -15.79 0.64
C PRO A 487 -21.15 -16.79 0.45
N ALA A 488 -19.93 -16.35 0.11
CA ALA A 488 -18.77 -17.22 -0.12
C ALA A 488 -18.13 -17.70 1.21
N PRO A 489 -17.73 -18.99 1.34
CA PRO A 489 -17.15 -19.57 2.55
C PRO A 489 -15.79 -19.01 2.98
N GLY A 490 -15.15 -18.13 2.21
CA GLY A 490 -13.85 -17.53 2.51
C GLY A 490 -13.88 -16.03 2.84
N GLY A 491 -15.04 -15.36 2.69
CA GLY A 491 -15.20 -13.97 3.10
C GLY A 491 -14.55 -12.95 2.15
N THR A 492 -13.84 -11.95 2.66
CA THR A 492 -13.62 -10.68 1.97
C THR A 492 -12.14 -10.37 1.67
N TRP A 493 -11.36 -11.37 1.23
CA TRP A 493 -9.92 -11.20 1.00
C TRP A 493 -9.65 -10.24 -0.16
N GLU A 494 -8.55 -9.51 -0.06
CA GLU A 494 -8.11 -8.55 -1.07
C GLU A 494 -6.60 -8.66 -1.28
N SER A 495 -6.16 -8.40 -2.50
CA SER A 495 -4.74 -8.23 -2.78
C SER A 495 -4.35 -6.82 -2.39
N SER A 496 -3.22 -6.65 -1.71
CA SER A 496 -2.66 -5.33 -1.43
C SER A 496 -1.17 -5.26 -1.80
N GLY A 497 -0.61 -4.05 -1.69
CA GLY A 497 0.79 -3.69 -1.90
C GLY A 497 1.43 -4.34 -3.11
N VAL A 498 1.65 -3.62 -4.22
CA VAL A 498 2.32 -4.18 -5.41
C VAL A 498 3.59 -3.42 -5.75
N VAL A 499 4.69 -4.13 -6.03
CA VAL A 499 5.98 -3.52 -6.39
C VAL A 499 6.68 -4.26 -7.53
N ASP A 500 7.18 -3.51 -8.52
CA ASP A 500 8.01 -4.01 -9.62
C ASP A 500 9.36 -4.50 -9.09
N VAL A 501 9.58 -5.81 -9.16
CA VAL A 501 10.85 -6.45 -8.83
C VAL A 501 11.50 -7.04 -10.08
N SER A 502 11.13 -6.54 -11.27
CA SER A 502 11.67 -7.01 -12.55
C SER A 502 13.20 -6.90 -12.64
N ALA A 503 13.78 -5.89 -11.98
CA ALA A 503 15.23 -5.69 -11.96
C ALA A 503 15.98 -6.73 -11.10
N ILE A 504 15.28 -7.37 -10.15
CA ILE A 504 15.83 -8.32 -9.19
C ILE A 504 15.61 -9.75 -9.69
N TYR A 505 14.34 -10.10 -9.93
CA TYR A 505 13.94 -11.46 -10.22
C TYR A 505 13.69 -11.72 -11.71
N GLY A 506 13.91 -10.73 -12.58
CA GLY A 506 13.73 -10.84 -14.03
C GLY A 506 12.43 -10.22 -14.53
N GLN A 507 12.39 -9.88 -15.82
CA GLN A 507 11.32 -9.08 -16.41
C GLN A 507 9.91 -9.64 -16.14
N GLY A 508 9.01 -8.76 -15.70
CA GLY A 508 7.62 -9.10 -15.39
C GLY A 508 7.47 -9.86 -14.07
N ALA A 509 8.36 -9.60 -13.12
CA ALA A 509 8.27 -10.09 -11.75
C ALA A 509 7.77 -8.98 -10.83
N TRP A 510 6.81 -9.32 -9.98
CA TRP A 510 6.15 -8.38 -9.06
C TRP A 510 6.03 -9.03 -7.69
N LEU A 511 6.37 -8.30 -6.63
CA LEU A 511 5.95 -8.68 -5.29
C LEU A 511 4.57 -8.10 -5.04
N PHE A 512 3.73 -8.88 -4.37
CA PHE A 512 2.47 -8.40 -3.84
C PHE A 512 2.05 -9.16 -2.60
N ASP A 513 1.11 -8.64 -1.84
CA ASP A 513 0.52 -9.38 -0.72
C ASP A 513 -0.99 -9.56 -0.83
N VAL A 514 -1.52 -10.38 0.07
CA VAL A 514 -2.95 -10.64 0.23
C VAL A 514 -3.30 -10.41 1.68
N GLN A 515 -4.32 -9.61 1.92
CA GLN A 515 -5.00 -9.49 3.20
C GLN A 515 -6.09 -10.56 3.31
N ALA A 516 -5.86 -11.55 4.18
CA ALA A 516 -6.84 -12.59 4.46
C ALA A 516 -7.67 -12.25 5.71
N ASN A 517 -8.44 -11.16 5.61
CA ASN A 517 -9.13 -10.48 6.72
C ASN A 517 -10.22 -11.30 7.45
N THR A 518 -10.51 -12.51 7.00
CA THR A 518 -11.46 -13.43 7.65
C THR A 518 -10.80 -14.55 8.44
N LEU A 519 -9.47 -14.70 8.36
CA LEU A 519 -8.73 -15.69 9.14
C LEU A 519 -8.41 -15.14 10.53
N ASN A 520 -8.96 -15.73 11.59
CA ASN A 520 -8.63 -15.35 12.96
C ASN A 520 -7.34 -16.03 13.47
N ASN A 521 -6.86 -15.63 14.65
CA ASN A 521 -5.64 -16.15 15.27
C ASN A 521 -5.60 -17.69 15.40
N GLU A 522 -6.73 -18.33 15.68
CA GLU A 522 -6.83 -19.79 15.75
C GLU A 522 -6.73 -20.42 14.36
N GLU A 523 -7.41 -19.87 13.37
CA GLU A 523 -7.36 -20.35 11.98
C GLU A 523 -5.96 -20.20 11.38
N VAL A 524 -5.30 -19.06 11.61
CA VAL A 524 -3.91 -18.86 11.17
C VAL A 524 -2.97 -19.88 11.82
N TYR A 525 -3.09 -20.12 13.12
CA TYR A 525 -2.26 -21.12 13.80
C TYR A 525 -2.47 -22.55 13.23
N GLN A 526 -3.72 -22.88 12.87
CA GLN A 526 -4.04 -24.17 12.27
C GLN A 526 -3.46 -24.31 10.86
N LEU A 527 -3.48 -23.25 10.06
CA LEU A 527 -2.86 -23.21 8.73
C LEU A 527 -1.34 -23.36 8.82
N ASP A 528 -0.68 -22.53 9.64
CA ASP A 528 0.78 -22.54 9.83
C ASP A 528 1.30 -23.91 10.30
N THR A 529 0.64 -24.51 11.30
CA THR A 529 1.14 -25.75 11.91
C THR A 529 0.57 -27.05 11.34
N GLU A 530 -0.46 -26.95 10.50
CA GLU A 530 -1.32 -28.08 10.09
C GLU A 530 -1.94 -28.83 11.29
N THR A 531 -2.05 -28.20 12.46
CA THR A 531 -2.58 -28.84 13.68
C THR A 531 -3.81 -28.15 14.24
N THR A 532 -4.80 -28.93 14.66
CA THR A 532 -5.99 -28.44 15.38
C THR A 532 -5.76 -28.32 16.89
N ARG A 533 -4.50 -28.08 17.32
CA ARG A 533 -4.17 -27.95 18.73
C ARG A 533 -4.56 -26.55 19.23
N PRO A 534 -4.86 -26.40 20.54
CA PRO A 534 -5.07 -25.07 21.11
C PRO A 534 -3.87 -24.17 20.79
N VAL A 535 -4.18 -22.94 20.39
CA VAL A 535 -3.18 -21.89 20.14
C VAL A 535 -2.25 -21.77 21.37
N PRO A 536 -0.92 -21.88 21.20
CA PRO A 536 0.03 -21.72 22.28
C PRO A 536 -0.13 -20.35 22.96
N ALA A 537 0.07 -20.31 24.28
CA ALA A 537 0.07 -19.04 24.99
C ALA A 537 1.14 -18.10 24.40
N GLY A 538 0.75 -16.88 24.03
CA GLY A 538 1.63 -15.89 23.41
C GLY A 538 1.76 -15.97 21.88
N PHE A 539 1.02 -16.87 21.22
CA PHE A 539 0.80 -16.77 19.77
C PHE A 539 -0.38 -15.81 19.52
N GLU A 540 -0.07 -14.65 18.98
CA GLU A 540 -1.04 -13.59 18.69
C GLU A 540 -0.69 -12.93 17.36
N VAL A 541 -1.44 -13.31 16.33
CA VAL A 541 -1.53 -12.68 15.02
C VAL A 541 -2.96 -12.21 14.80
N PHE A 542 -3.12 -11.12 14.06
CA PHE A 542 -4.41 -10.55 13.76
C PHE A 542 -4.64 -10.57 12.26
N ASP A 543 -5.75 -11.18 11.84
CA ASP A 543 -6.05 -11.52 10.46
C ASP A 543 -4.97 -12.41 9.80
N GLY A 544 -5.29 -13.02 8.67
CA GLY A 544 -4.31 -13.75 7.86
C GLY A 544 -3.68 -12.86 6.81
N GLY A 545 -2.78 -13.45 6.03
CA GLY A 545 -2.23 -12.83 4.83
C GLY A 545 -1.01 -13.57 4.32
N GLN A 546 -0.51 -13.15 3.17
CA GLN A 546 0.63 -13.79 2.52
C GLN A 546 1.36 -12.82 1.62
N LEU A 547 2.70 -12.82 1.67
CA LEU A 547 3.57 -12.23 0.67
C LEU A 547 3.78 -13.22 -0.47
N LEU A 548 3.60 -12.78 -1.71
CA LEU A 548 3.77 -13.59 -2.91
C LEU A 548 4.65 -12.90 -3.96
N LEU A 549 5.23 -13.74 -4.83
CA LEU A 549 5.90 -13.33 -6.05
C LEU A 549 5.06 -13.73 -7.26
N LEU A 550 4.62 -12.75 -8.05
CA LEU A 550 4.01 -12.97 -9.35
C LEU A 550 5.07 -12.92 -10.45
N ARG A 551 5.00 -13.84 -11.42
CA ARG A 551 5.84 -13.82 -12.63
C ARG A 551 5.01 -13.96 -13.88
N THR A 552 5.44 -13.26 -14.93
CA THR A 552 4.93 -13.45 -16.30
C THR A 552 5.92 -14.30 -17.11
N THR A 553 5.50 -15.48 -17.59
CA THR A 553 6.33 -16.47 -18.32
C THR A 553 6.63 -16.07 -19.77
N ASN A 554 6.04 -14.97 -20.26
CA ASN A 554 6.21 -14.51 -21.63
C ASN A 554 6.29 -12.98 -21.65
N PRO A 555 7.46 -12.37 -21.39
CA PRO A 555 7.64 -10.94 -21.60
C PRO A 555 7.30 -10.70 -23.08
N ARG A 556 6.22 -9.97 -23.35
CA ARG A 556 5.83 -9.64 -24.73
C ARG A 556 7.05 -9.00 -25.41
N ASN A 557 7.72 -9.77 -26.26
CA ASN A 557 8.80 -9.41 -27.18
C ASN A 557 9.75 -8.29 -26.72
N GLY A 558 10.86 -8.66 -26.09
CA GLY A 558 11.88 -7.70 -25.64
C GLY A 558 13.33 -8.20 -25.66
N GLY A 559 13.72 -9.08 -26.61
CA GLY A 559 15.13 -9.36 -26.89
C GLY A 559 15.77 -10.45 -26.02
N SER A 560 16.58 -11.28 -26.68
CA SER A 560 17.36 -12.38 -26.08
C SER A 560 18.05 -11.96 -24.78
N GLY A 561 17.74 -12.66 -23.69
CA GLY A 561 18.39 -12.54 -22.40
C GLY A 561 19.91 -12.51 -22.56
N GLY A 562 20.49 -11.36 -22.21
CA GLY A 562 21.93 -11.21 -22.05
C GLY A 562 22.36 -12.06 -20.86
N THR A 563 23.32 -12.95 -21.10
CA THR A 563 24.07 -13.68 -20.08
C THR A 563 24.46 -12.76 -18.93
N GLY A 564 24.22 -13.21 -17.70
CA GLY A 564 24.53 -12.53 -16.45
C GLY A 564 25.72 -11.59 -16.54
N GLY A 565 25.42 -10.29 -16.58
CA GLY A 565 26.39 -9.22 -16.44
C GLY A 565 26.71 -9.05 -14.96
N VAL A 566 28.00 -9.01 -14.68
CA VAL A 566 28.61 -8.70 -13.38
C VAL A 566 27.91 -7.52 -12.71
N GLY A 567 27.60 -7.66 -11.41
CA GLY A 567 26.92 -6.70 -10.54
C GLY A 567 26.85 -5.28 -11.07
N GLY A 568 25.67 -4.93 -11.57
CA GLY A 568 25.25 -3.55 -11.77
C GLY A 568 24.20 -3.25 -10.71
N ASN A 569 24.51 -2.30 -9.84
CA ASN A 569 23.59 -1.70 -8.89
C ASN A 569 22.23 -1.50 -9.57
N GLY A 570 21.12 -1.83 -8.89
CA GLY A 570 19.75 -1.60 -9.38
C GLY A 570 19.38 -0.12 -9.60
N SER A 571 20.36 0.76 -9.83
CA SER A 571 20.25 2.20 -9.93
C SER A 571 20.14 2.70 -11.38
N MET A 572 19.06 3.42 -11.67
CA MET A 572 19.06 4.79 -12.22
C MET A 572 19.99 5.17 -13.38
N ILE A 573 19.42 5.68 -14.50
CA ILE A 573 19.90 6.86 -15.28
C ILE A 573 18.74 7.49 -16.10
N PHE A 574 18.45 8.79 -15.90
CA PHE A 574 17.95 9.69 -16.94
C PHE A 574 19.13 10.29 -17.70
N GLY A 575 19.11 10.18 -19.03
CA GLY A 575 20.12 10.79 -19.89
C GLY A 575 19.88 12.28 -20.06
N ALA A 576 20.85 13.09 -19.63
CA ALA A 576 20.96 14.51 -19.92
C ALA A 576 21.06 14.76 -21.44
N GLY A 577 20.21 15.63 -21.97
CA GLY A 577 20.36 16.22 -23.30
C GLY A 577 20.83 17.67 -23.16
N GLY A 578 22.12 17.90 -23.38
CA GLY A 578 22.69 19.22 -23.62
C GLY A 578 22.86 19.47 -25.13
N ASP A 579 22.56 20.72 -25.51
CA ASP A 579 22.56 21.38 -26.84
C ASP A 579 21.49 20.97 -27.88
#